data_AF-A0A2D9ZBV5-F1
#
_entry.id   AF-A0A2D9ZBV5-F1
#
_cell.length_a   1.000
_cell.length_b   1.000
_cell.length_c   1.000
_cell.angle_alpha   90.00
_cell.angle_beta   90.00
_cell.angle_gamma   90.00
#
_symmetry.space_group_name_H-M   'P 1'
#
loop_
_entity.id
_entity.type
_entity.pdbx_description
1 polymer ?
#
loop_
_entity_poly.entity_id
_entity_poly.type
_entity_poly.pdbx_seq_one_letter_code
_entity_poly.pdbx_strand_id
1 'polypeptide(L)'
;MRLPLLLCFVLTCCHHSLSAQDNAAQLEFFEKRIRPVLITKCYECHSSISSQIKGDLLLDSRDAIRKGGASGPAVVPGKPDESLLYSALIHESFEMPPDTRLSENVVADFKQWILAGAFDPRDKPANSQELSAQIWEDAFQTRKSHWSFQPLQTPTPPVNRRNRWSDHPIDQFIL
;
A
#
# COMPACT_ATOMS: atom_id res chain seq x y z
N MET A 1 18.69 69.84 1.36
CA MET A 1 18.35 69.16 0.10
C MET A 1 18.45 67.65 0.33
N ARG A 2 17.29 66.99 0.36
CA ARG A 2 16.98 65.55 0.16
C ARG A 2 17.73 64.47 0.99
N LEU A 3 16.94 63.87 1.90
CA LEU A 3 17.10 62.55 2.55
C LEU A 3 16.83 61.41 1.54
N PRO A 4 17.42 60.23 1.71
CA PRO A 4 16.68 58.98 1.46
C PRO A 4 16.89 58.01 2.65
N LEU A 5 15.89 57.84 3.52
CA LEU A 5 14.93 56.73 3.49
C LEU A 5 15.58 55.39 3.12
N LEU A 6 16.21 54.73 4.10
CA LEU A 6 16.54 53.31 4.01
C LEU A 6 15.23 52.51 4.06
N LEU A 7 14.90 51.89 2.93
CA LEU A 7 13.77 51.00 2.75
C LEU A 7 14.04 49.68 3.51
N CYS A 8 13.26 49.41 4.55
CA CYS A 8 13.28 48.15 5.28
C CYS A 8 12.63 47.07 4.40
N PHE A 9 13.43 46.25 3.73
CA PHE A 9 12.93 45.13 2.93
C PHE A 9 12.59 43.97 3.88
N VAL A 10 11.32 43.89 4.29
CA VAL A 10 10.80 42.74 5.03
C VAL A 10 10.71 41.57 4.03
N LEU A 11 11.74 40.73 3.98
CA LEU A 11 11.66 39.41 3.35
C LEU A 11 10.77 38.53 4.22
N THR A 12 9.46 38.58 3.98
CA THR A 12 8.52 37.60 4.50
C THR A 12 8.73 36.29 3.72
N CYS A 13 9.63 35.42 4.21
CA CYS A 13 9.78 34.07 3.68
C CYS A 13 8.45 33.32 3.84
N CYS A 14 7.78 33.03 2.73
CA CYS A 14 6.66 32.09 2.65
C CYS A 14 7.13 30.66 3.02
N HIS A 15 7.23 30.36 4.30
CA HIS A 15 7.42 29.00 4.81
C HIS A 15 6.06 28.36 5.10
N HIS A 16 5.29 27.91 4.11
CA HIS A 16 4.02 27.21 4.40
C HIS A 16 3.61 26.07 3.46
N SER A 17 4.49 25.57 2.59
CA SER A 17 4.09 24.55 1.60
C SER A 17 4.76 23.17 1.71
N LEU A 18 5.70 22.97 2.64
CA LEU A 18 6.44 21.69 2.71
C LEU A 18 5.62 20.57 3.39
N SER A 19 4.97 20.85 4.52
CA SER A 19 4.31 19.79 5.33
C SER A 19 3.07 19.17 4.71
N ALA A 20 2.28 19.94 3.94
CA ALA A 20 1.07 19.42 3.31
C ALA A 20 1.37 18.48 2.14
N GLN A 21 2.43 18.78 1.39
CA GLN A 21 2.90 17.94 0.28
C GLN A 21 3.54 16.64 0.81
N ASP A 22 4.30 16.73 1.91
CA ASP A 22 4.90 15.57 2.56
C ASP A 22 3.83 14.61 3.11
N ASN A 23 2.79 15.14 3.78
CA ASN A 23 1.67 14.33 4.26
C ASN A 23 0.89 13.65 3.12
N ALA A 24 0.70 14.33 1.99
CA ALA A 24 0.02 13.74 0.83
C ALA A 24 0.81 12.56 0.24
N ALA A 25 2.13 12.71 0.11
CA ALA A 25 3.01 11.64 -0.37
C ALA A 25 3.07 10.45 0.60
N GLN A 26 3.13 10.72 1.92
CA GLN A 26 3.10 9.69 2.95
C GLN A 26 1.76 8.93 2.98
N LEU A 27 0.65 9.66 2.83
CA LEU A 27 -0.67 9.06 2.71
C LEU A 27 -0.76 8.17 1.49
N GLU A 28 -0.35 8.65 0.31
CA GLU A 28 -0.33 7.86 -0.91
C GLU A 28 0.52 6.60 -0.76
N PHE A 29 1.73 6.73 -0.18
CA PHE A 29 2.60 5.59 0.08
C PHE A 29 1.92 4.56 0.98
N PHE A 30 1.34 5.00 2.09
CA PHE A 30 0.64 4.13 3.02
C PHE A 30 -0.53 3.40 2.35
N GLU A 31 -1.40 4.13 1.67
CA GLU A 31 -2.60 3.59 1.02
C GLU A 31 -2.27 2.64 -0.15
N LYS A 32 -1.19 2.88 -0.90
CA LYS A 32 -0.83 2.06 -2.06
C LYS A 32 0.12 0.90 -1.74
N ARG A 33 0.97 1.04 -0.71
CA ARG A 33 2.10 0.12 -0.46
C ARG A 33 1.93 -0.69 0.82
N ILE A 34 1.35 -0.10 1.87
CA ILE A 34 1.30 -0.70 3.21
C ILE A 34 -0.07 -1.28 3.52
N ARG A 35 -1.13 -0.47 3.43
CA ARG A 35 -2.50 -0.88 3.79
C ARG A 35 -2.96 -2.14 3.04
N PRO A 36 -2.77 -2.27 1.71
CA PRO A 36 -3.27 -3.45 0.99
C PRO A 36 -2.63 -4.75 1.49
N VAL A 37 -1.35 -4.69 1.88
CA VAL A 37 -0.65 -5.85 2.45
C VAL A 37 -1.17 -6.17 3.84
N LEU A 38 -1.36 -5.17 4.71
CA LEU A 38 -1.94 -5.38 6.04
C LEU A 38 -3.33 -6.05 5.95
N ILE A 39 -4.18 -5.57 5.05
CA ILE A 39 -5.51 -6.11 4.81
C ILE A 39 -5.43 -7.58 4.32
N THR A 40 -4.62 -7.84 3.30
CA THR A 40 -4.65 -9.13 2.60
C THR A 40 -3.78 -10.21 3.25
N LYS A 41 -2.79 -9.83 4.07
CA LYS A 41 -1.80 -10.75 4.64
C LYS A 41 -1.80 -10.79 6.17
N CYS A 42 -2.39 -9.81 6.86
CA CYS A 42 -2.25 -9.70 8.31
C CYS A 42 -3.60 -9.70 9.05
N TYR A 43 -4.63 -9.06 8.50
CA TYR A 43 -5.88 -8.82 9.21
C TYR A 43 -6.68 -10.08 9.55
N GLU A 44 -6.48 -11.18 8.82
CA GLU A 44 -7.12 -12.46 9.14
C GLU A 44 -6.87 -12.89 10.59
N CYS A 45 -5.69 -12.57 11.15
CA CYS A 45 -5.31 -12.92 12.52
C CYS A 45 -4.99 -11.73 13.43
N HIS A 46 -4.79 -10.52 12.87
CA HIS A 46 -4.32 -9.35 13.61
C HIS A 46 -5.17 -8.10 13.37
N SER A 47 -6.49 -8.25 13.37
CA SER A 47 -7.43 -7.14 13.29
C SER A 47 -8.58 -7.32 14.28
N SER A 48 -9.25 -6.21 14.61
CA SER A 48 -10.39 -6.18 15.52
C SER A 48 -11.61 -6.93 14.98
N ILE A 49 -11.65 -7.19 13.67
CA ILE A 49 -12.70 -7.96 13.01
C ILE A 49 -12.33 -9.45 12.86
N SER A 50 -11.11 -9.84 13.26
CA SER A 50 -10.68 -11.24 13.24
C SER A 50 -11.41 -12.04 14.32
N SER A 51 -11.84 -13.26 13.95
CA SER A 51 -12.38 -14.23 14.90
C SER A 51 -11.30 -14.94 15.72
N GLN A 52 -10.02 -14.79 15.36
CA GLN A 52 -8.88 -15.45 16.00
C GLN A 52 -7.69 -14.50 16.12
N ILE A 53 -7.76 -13.56 17.07
CA ILE A 53 -6.64 -12.65 17.34
C ILE A 53 -5.44 -13.43 17.89
N LYS A 54 -4.30 -13.35 17.20
CA LYS A 54 -3.05 -14.00 17.62
C LYS A 54 -2.11 -13.00 18.31
N GLY A 55 -1.45 -13.45 19.37
CA GLY A 55 -0.41 -12.68 20.08
C GLY A 55 -0.89 -11.36 20.70
N ASP A 56 -2.19 -11.23 20.97
CA ASP A 56 -2.86 -9.99 21.40
C ASP A 56 -2.52 -8.77 20.53
N LEU A 57 -2.19 -9.01 19.26
CA LEU A 57 -1.68 -8.02 18.33
C LEU A 57 -2.78 -7.58 17.36
N LEU A 58 -2.96 -6.26 17.28
CA LEU A 58 -3.87 -5.58 16.36
C LEU A 58 -3.08 -4.63 15.46
N LEU A 59 -3.28 -4.73 14.14
CA LEU A 59 -2.55 -3.98 13.11
C LEU A 59 -3.44 -3.02 12.30
N ASP A 60 -4.70 -2.88 12.71
CA ASP A 60 -5.77 -2.19 11.97
C ASP A 60 -6.00 -0.73 12.37
N SER A 61 -5.22 -0.22 13.32
CA SER A 61 -5.16 1.20 13.67
C SER A 61 -3.75 1.62 14.07
N ARG A 62 -3.47 2.93 13.95
CA ARG A 62 -2.16 3.53 14.28
C ARG A 62 -1.77 3.28 15.73
N ASP A 63 -2.71 3.45 16.65
CA ASP A 63 -2.42 3.31 18.08
C ASP A 63 -2.20 1.83 18.44
N ALA A 64 -2.99 0.92 17.85
CA ALA A 64 -2.84 -0.51 18.08
C ALA A 64 -1.50 -1.06 17.55
N ILE A 65 -1.11 -0.71 16.32
CA ILE A 65 0.14 -1.20 15.73
C ILE A 65 1.39 -0.69 16.48
N ARG A 66 1.30 0.52 17.07
CA ARG A 66 2.37 1.10 17.88
C ARG A 66 2.40 0.52 19.30
N LYS A 67 1.23 0.25 19.89
CA LYS A 67 1.12 -0.45 21.17
C LYS A 67 1.69 -1.88 21.05
N GLY A 68 1.38 -2.55 19.94
CA GLY A 68 1.76 -3.94 19.71
C GLY A 68 0.96 -4.92 20.56
N GLY A 69 1.49 -6.14 20.67
CA GLY A 69 0.84 -7.27 21.34
C GLY A 69 1.57 -7.71 22.61
N ALA A 70 1.40 -8.98 22.97
CA ALA A 70 1.99 -9.56 24.19
C ALA A 70 3.52 -9.48 24.24
N SER A 71 4.19 -9.42 23.08
CA SER A 71 5.65 -9.33 22.97
C SER A 71 6.19 -7.89 22.95
N GLY A 72 5.33 -6.87 22.97
CA GLY A 72 5.70 -5.46 22.89
C GLY A 72 5.31 -4.78 21.57
N PRO A 73 5.82 -3.55 21.32
CA PRO A 73 5.48 -2.72 20.16
C PRO A 73 5.71 -3.43 18.83
N ALA A 74 4.71 -3.41 17.94
CA ALA A 74 4.88 -3.99 16.60
C ALA A 74 5.62 -3.02 15.67
N VAL A 75 5.34 -1.72 15.77
CA VAL A 75 6.02 -0.67 15.02
C VAL A 75 6.51 0.44 15.95
N VAL A 76 7.81 0.73 15.87
CA VAL A 76 8.46 1.87 16.50
C VAL A 76 8.84 2.88 15.40
N PRO A 77 8.12 4.03 15.30
CA PRO A 77 8.39 5.03 14.26
C PRO A 77 9.86 5.44 14.19
N GLY A 78 10.43 5.42 12.97
CA GLY A 78 11.83 5.74 12.70
C GLY A 78 12.81 4.62 13.00
N LYS A 79 12.36 3.48 13.56
CA LYS A 79 13.26 2.43 14.06
C LYS A 79 12.82 1.02 13.61
N PRO A 80 13.17 0.60 12.38
CA PRO A 80 12.84 -0.75 11.88
C PRO A 80 13.42 -1.87 12.76
N ASP A 81 14.64 -1.70 13.24
CA ASP A 81 15.34 -2.73 14.02
C ASP A 81 14.75 -2.91 15.43
N GLU A 82 14.01 -1.91 15.94
CA GLU A 82 13.23 -2.01 17.19
C GLU A 82 11.76 -2.41 16.93
N SER A 83 11.36 -2.62 15.67
CA SER A 83 9.98 -2.92 15.28
C SER A 83 9.77 -4.41 15.07
N LEU A 84 9.02 -5.05 15.97
CA LEU A 84 8.76 -6.51 15.90
C LEU A 84 8.04 -6.94 14.62
N LEU A 85 7.20 -6.08 14.04
CA LEU A 85 6.58 -6.35 12.75
C LEU A 85 7.64 -6.54 11.66
N TYR A 86 8.62 -5.62 11.58
CA TYR A 86 9.68 -5.72 10.58
C TYR A 86 10.54 -6.96 10.80
N SER A 87 10.92 -7.24 12.04
CA SER A 87 11.64 -8.48 12.43
C SER A 87 10.89 -9.76 12.04
N ALA A 88 9.57 -9.79 12.18
CA ALA A 88 8.74 -10.91 11.72
C ALA A 88 8.72 -11.03 10.19
N LEU A 89 8.61 -9.90 9.47
CA LEU A 89 8.60 -9.89 7.99
C LEU A 89 9.91 -10.41 7.37
N ILE A 90 11.05 -10.23 8.05
CA ILE A 90 12.36 -10.77 7.64
C ILE A 90 12.67 -12.14 8.26
N HIS A 91 11.75 -12.72 9.03
CA HIS A 91 11.87 -14.02 9.69
C HIS A 91 13.03 -14.10 10.69
N GLU A 92 13.32 -13.02 11.43
CA GLU A 92 14.35 -13.01 12.48
C GLU A 92 13.83 -13.43 13.86
N SER A 93 12.59 -13.06 14.21
CA SER A 93 12.04 -13.30 15.55
C SER A 93 10.91 -14.32 15.61
N PHE A 94 9.87 -14.14 14.79
CA PHE A 94 8.63 -14.89 14.86
C PHE A 94 8.21 -15.32 13.45
N GLU A 95 7.83 -16.57 13.29
CA GLU A 95 7.17 -17.04 12.08
C GLU A 95 5.66 -16.83 12.22
N MET A 96 5.08 -16.08 11.28
CA MET A 96 3.65 -15.87 11.18
C MET A 96 3.09 -16.76 10.05
N PRO A 97 2.06 -17.58 10.32
CA PRO A 97 1.27 -18.18 9.24
C PRO A 97 0.58 -17.07 8.43
N PRO A 98 0.48 -17.18 7.10
CA PRO A 98 0.90 -18.31 6.26
C PRO A 98 2.42 -18.36 6.00
N ASP A 99 2.99 -19.56 5.86
CA ASP A 99 4.43 -19.84 5.68
C ASP A 99 5.07 -19.22 4.41
N THR A 100 4.28 -18.52 3.59
CA THR A 100 4.77 -17.88 2.38
C THR A 100 5.35 -16.51 2.69
N ARG A 101 6.66 -16.37 2.49
CA ARG A 101 7.36 -15.08 2.61
C ARG A 101 6.74 -14.03 1.68
N LEU A 102 6.65 -12.80 2.18
CA LEU A 102 6.38 -11.64 1.33
C LEU A 102 7.55 -11.41 0.36
N SER A 103 7.27 -10.75 -0.75
CA SER A 103 8.33 -10.38 -1.69
C SER A 103 9.29 -9.37 -1.05
N GLU A 104 10.56 -9.39 -1.47
CA GLU A 104 11.59 -8.47 -0.96
C GLU A 104 11.17 -7.00 -1.12
N ASN A 105 10.48 -6.65 -2.21
CA ASN A 105 9.96 -5.31 -2.45
C ASN A 105 8.93 -4.88 -1.39
N VAL A 106 8.04 -5.80 -0.99
CA VAL A 106 7.05 -5.50 0.06
C VAL A 106 7.76 -5.31 1.41
N VAL A 107 8.71 -6.18 1.74
CA VAL A 107 9.51 -6.04 2.97
C VAL A 107 10.28 -4.71 2.98
N ALA A 108 10.84 -4.32 1.84
CA ALA A 108 11.52 -3.03 1.68
C ALA A 108 10.56 -1.84 1.83
N ASP A 109 9.33 -1.92 1.30
CA ASP A 109 8.30 -0.88 1.50
C ASP A 109 7.99 -0.70 3.00
N PHE A 110 7.83 -1.79 3.75
CA PHE A 110 7.62 -1.73 5.21
C PHE A 110 8.82 -1.12 5.94
N LYS A 111 10.05 -1.49 5.57
CA LYS A 111 11.26 -0.89 6.13
C LYS A 111 11.27 0.62 5.91
N GLN A 112 11.04 1.05 4.66
CA GLN A 112 11.03 2.45 4.28
C GLN A 112 9.94 3.22 5.02
N TRP A 113 8.74 2.66 5.10
CA TRP A 113 7.63 3.27 5.82
C TRP A 113 7.94 3.48 7.30
N ILE A 114 8.53 2.48 7.96
CA ILE A 114 8.93 2.59 9.36
C ILE A 114 10.03 3.64 9.53
N LEU A 115 11.08 3.62 8.69
CA LEU A 115 12.14 4.64 8.68
C LEU A 115 11.58 6.06 8.51
N ALA A 116 10.56 6.22 7.68
CA ALA A 116 9.90 7.50 7.42
C ALA A 116 8.91 7.93 8.53
N GLY A 117 8.92 7.27 9.69
CA GLY A 117 8.09 7.62 10.85
C GLY A 117 6.75 6.90 10.92
N ALA A 118 6.54 5.86 10.08
CA ALA A 118 5.35 5.02 10.07
C ALA A 118 4.06 5.86 10.06
N PHE A 119 3.93 6.75 9.06
CA PHE A 119 2.72 7.55 8.86
C PHE A 119 1.51 6.63 8.66
N ASP A 120 0.46 6.86 9.45
CA ASP A 120 -0.73 6.02 9.44
C ASP A 120 -1.96 6.91 9.71
N PRO A 121 -2.87 7.06 8.73
CA PRO A 121 -4.06 7.90 8.86
C PRO A 121 -5.18 7.23 9.66
N ARG A 122 -5.01 5.98 10.12
CA ARG A 122 -6.06 5.20 10.82
C ARG A 122 -6.07 5.51 12.31
N ASP A 123 -6.79 6.57 12.71
CA ASP A 123 -6.95 6.94 14.13
C ASP A 123 -7.71 5.88 14.95
N LYS A 124 -8.58 5.11 14.30
CA LYS A 124 -9.36 4.03 14.89
C LYS A 124 -9.44 2.87 13.91
N PRO A 125 -9.66 1.63 14.37
CA PRO A 125 -9.95 0.54 13.46
C PRO A 125 -11.18 0.89 12.64
N ALA A 126 -11.14 0.59 11.34
CA ALA A 126 -12.31 0.70 10.49
C ALA A 126 -13.38 -0.26 11.04
N ASN A 127 -14.65 0.18 11.04
CA ASN A 127 -15.71 -0.77 11.40
C ASN A 127 -15.81 -1.87 10.33
N SER A 128 -16.42 -3.00 10.67
CA SER A 128 -16.50 -4.15 9.77
C SER A 128 -17.15 -3.80 8.43
N GLN A 129 -18.14 -2.89 8.40
CA GLN A 129 -18.80 -2.44 7.19
C GLN A 129 -17.87 -1.62 6.28
N GLU A 130 -17.16 -0.64 6.83
CA GLU A 130 -16.19 0.21 6.14
C GLU A 130 -15.04 -0.62 5.58
N LEU A 131 -14.50 -1.53 6.40
CA LEU A 131 -13.41 -2.40 5.98
C LEU A 131 -13.86 -3.38 4.89
N SER A 132 -15.08 -3.93 4.99
CA SER A 132 -15.65 -4.80 3.94
C SER A 132 -15.82 -4.06 2.62
N ALA A 133 -16.31 -2.81 2.66
CA ALA A 133 -16.43 -1.98 1.46
C ALA A 133 -15.06 -1.71 0.83
N GLN A 134 -14.04 -1.45 1.66
CA GLN A 134 -12.68 -1.21 1.18
C GLN A 134 -12.03 -2.46 0.58
N ILE A 135 -12.16 -3.63 1.24
CA ILE A 135 -11.71 -4.92 0.70
C ILE A 135 -12.38 -5.22 -0.63
N TRP A 136 -13.69 -4.98 -0.74
CA TRP A 136 -14.43 -5.20 -1.97
C TRP A 136 -13.93 -4.29 -3.10
N GLU A 137 -13.68 -3.01 -2.80
CA GLU A 137 -13.18 -2.03 -3.76
C GLU A 137 -11.78 -2.42 -4.27
N ASP A 138 -10.86 -2.79 -3.38
CA ASP A 138 -9.52 -3.25 -3.76
C ASP A 138 -9.58 -4.51 -4.65
N ALA A 139 -10.43 -5.47 -4.28
CA ALA A 139 -10.67 -6.66 -5.10
C ALA A 139 -11.34 -6.33 -6.43
N PHE A 140 -12.23 -5.33 -6.47
CA PHE A 140 -12.86 -4.85 -7.70
C PHE A 140 -11.86 -4.17 -8.63
N GLN A 141 -10.98 -3.32 -8.11
CA GLN A 141 -9.91 -2.69 -8.91
C GLN A 141 -8.93 -3.72 -9.47
N THR A 142 -8.59 -4.76 -8.72
CA THR A 142 -7.80 -5.88 -9.22
C THR A 142 -8.57 -6.64 -10.32
N ARG A 143 -9.85 -6.93 -10.10
CA ARG A 143 -10.67 -7.63 -11.11
C ARG A 143 -10.83 -6.84 -12.39
N LYS A 144 -10.82 -5.51 -12.35
CA LYS A 144 -10.86 -4.69 -13.58
C LYS A 144 -9.73 -5.02 -14.55
N SER A 145 -8.56 -5.47 -14.10
CA SER A 145 -7.46 -5.84 -15.01
C SER A 145 -7.58 -7.24 -15.63
N HIS A 146 -8.60 -8.05 -15.26
CA HIS A 146 -8.83 -9.34 -15.92
C HIS A 146 -9.28 -9.13 -17.38
N TRP A 147 -8.85 -10.05 -18.25
CA TRP A 147 -9.11 -10.01 -19.69
C TRP A 147 -10.59 -9.83 -20.05
N SER A 148 -11.51 -10.41 -19.27
CA SER A 148 -12.95 -10.37 -19.53
C SER A 148 -13.60 -9.02 -19.21
N PHE A 149 -12.91 -8.15 -18.47
CA PHE A 149 -13.37 -6.80 -18.12
C PHE A 149 -12.62 -5.70 -18.90
N GLN A 150 -11.67 -6.08 -19.76
CA GLN A 150 -11.02 -5.15 -20.67
C GLN A 150 -11.93 -4.85 -21.88
N PRO A 151 -11.91 -3.63 -22.42
CA PRO A 151 -12.60 -3.33 -23.67
C PRO A 151 -12.18 -4.29 -24.78
N LEU A 152 -13.16 -4.78 -25.57
CA LEU A 152 -12.89 -5.64 -26.72
C LEU A 152 -12.00 -4.88 -27.72
N GLN A 153 -10.83 -5.45 -28.01
CA GLN A 153 -9.94 -4.97 -29.05
C GLN A 153 -10.30 -5.70 -30.35
N THR A 154 -10.32 -4.97 -31.47
CA THR A 154 -10.53 -5.56 -32.81
C THR A 154 -9.16 -5.76 -33.46
N PRO A 155 -8.52 -6.94 -33.35
CA PRO A 155 -7.22 -7.16 -33.97
C PRO A 155 -7.34 -7.16 -35.49
N THR A 156 -6.33 -6.61 -36.18
CA THR A 156 -6.21 -6.80 -37.64
C THR A 156 -5.74 -8.24 -37.91
N PRO A 157 -6.47 -9.03 -38.72
CA PRO A 157 -6.05 -10.38 -39.07
C PRO A 157 -4.66 -10.41 -39.72
N PRO A 158 -3.79 -11.37 -39.35
CA PRO A 158 -2.48 -11.51 -39.97
C PRO A 158 -2.62 -12.05 -41.41
N VAL A 159 -1.77 -11.59 -42.32
CA VAL A 159 -1.79 -12.09 -43.70
C VAL A 159 -1.13 -13.47 -43.78
N ASN A 160 -1.90 -14.55 -43.69
CA ASN A 160 -1.40 -15.91 -43.87
C ASN A 160 -1.45 -16.33 -45.34
N ARG A 161 -0.30 -16.27 -46.04
CA ARG A 161 -0.19 -16.71 -47.46
C ARG A 161 -0.13 -18.24 -47.64
N ARG A 162 -0.04 -19.01 -46.54
CA ARG A 162 0.02 -20.49 -46.57
C ARG A 162 -1.35 -21.12 -46.37
N ASN A 163 -2.29 -20.41 -45.75
CA ASN A 163 -3.67 -20.87 -45.65
C ASN A 163 -4.34 -20.76 -47.03
N ARG A 164 -4.50 -21.91 -47.70
CA ARG A 164 -5.20 -22.04 -48.99
C ARG A 164 -6.57 -22.72 -48.85
N TRP A 165 -6.95 -23.10 -47.64
CA TRP A 165 -8.13 -23.92 -47.37
C TRP A 165 -9.31 -23.09 -46.84
N SER A 166 -9.06 -21.87 -46.34
CA SER A 166 -10.11 -20.93 -45.93
C SER A 166 -9.68 -19.47 -46.06
N ASP A 167 -10.59 -18.63 -46.53
CA ASP A 167 -10.46 -17.17 -46.56
C ASP A 167 -11.11 -16.49 -45.34
N HIS A 168 -11.66 -17.26 -44.40
CA HIS A 168 -12.35 -16.69 -43.24
C HIS A 168 -11.36 -15.97 -42.30
N PRO A 169 -11.67 -14.75 -41.79
CA PRO A 169 -10.72 -13.97 -41.00
C PRO A 169 -10.18 -14.65 -39.74
N ILE A 170 -10.97 -15.54 -39.12
CA ILE A 170 -10.53 -16.32 -37.94
C ILE A 170 -9.44 -17.34 -38.32
N ASP A 171 -9.55 -17.94 -39.51
CA ASP A 171 -8.64 -19.00 -39.96
C ASP A 171 -7.27 -18.45 -40.37
N GLN A 172 -7.15 -17.12 -40.51
CA GLN A 172 -5.87 -16.45 -40.74
C GLN A 172 -4.97 -16.49 -39.50
N PHE A 173 -5.52 -16.69 -38.30
CA PHE A 173 -4.76 -16.78 -37.03
C PHE A 173 -4.23 -18.19 -36.74
N ILE A 174 -4.57 -19.17 -37.57
CA ILE A 174 -4.07 -20.55 -37.48
C ILE A 174 -2.92 -20.68 -38.49
N LEU A 175 -1.75 -21.15 -38.02
CA LEU A 175 -0.50 -21.28 -38.78
C LEU A 175 -0.69 -22.01 -40.13
#